data_AF-A0AAJ2CM65-F1
#
_entry.id   AF-A0AAJ2CM65-F1
#
_cell.length_a   1.000
_cell.length_b   1.000
_cell.length_c   1.000
_cell.angle_alpha   90.00
_cell.angle_beta   90.00
_cell.angle_gamma   90.00
#
_symmetry.space_group_name_H-M   'P 1'
#
loop_
_entity.id
_entity.type
_entity.pdbx_description
1 polymer ?
#
loop_
_entity_poly.entity_id
_entity_poly.type
_entity_poly.pdbx_seq_one_letter_code
_entity_poly.pdbx_strand_id
1 'polypeptide(L)'
;MTVNAWDFPITGDRVVEALRDNFSTNDIWLLSHLDVPSGAESKATLGHLRERMVNRPLEVSTGDLCDALAGAPQVWVLDIRLSSDHEVQLYIEDGEVFEESLDRMVGTGNIAGPTDPGLR
;
A
#
# COMPACT_ATOMS: atom_id res chain seq x y z
N MET A 1 2.34 -9.35 -17.06
CA MET A 1 2.33 -7.87 -17.06
C MET A 1 0.93 -7.45 -16.73
N THR A 2 0.59 -7.42 -15.45
CA THR A 2 -0.64 -6.75 -14.99
C THR A 2 -0.19 -5.36 -14.61
N VAL A 3 -0.30 -4.44 -15.55
CA VAL A 3 -0.39 -3.02 -15.20
C VAL A 3 -1.69 -2.93 -14.39
N ASN A 4 -1.58 -2.83 -13.07
CA ASN A 4 -2.72 -2.40 -12.27
C ASN A 4 -3.03 -0.99 -12.77
N ALA A 5 -4.04 -0.87 -13.63
CA ALA A 5 -4.45 0.40 -14.17
C ALA A 5 -5.03 1.20 -13.00
N TRP A 6 -4.20 2.06 -12.42
CA TRP A 6 -4.65 3.04 -11.44
C TRP A 6 -5.56 4.01 -12.18
N ASP A 7 -6.87 3.79 -12.08
CA ASP A 7 -7.87 4.69 -12.67
C ASP A 7 -7.74 6.07 -12.03
N PHE A 8 -7.70 7.13 -12.86
CA PHE A 8 -7.71 8.50 -12.37
C PHE A 8 -9.15 8.96 -12.06
N PRO A 9 -9.40 9.63 -10.92
CA PRO A 9 -8.45 9.88 -9.84
C PRO A 9 -8.22 8.63 -8.97
N ILE A 10 -7.01 8.47 -8.44
CA ILE A 10 -6.71 7.37 -7.52
C ILE A 10 -7.50 7.56 -6.24
N THR A 11 -8.39 6.61 -5.96
CA THR A 11 -9.19 6.60 -4.72
C THR A 11 -8.44 5.90 -3.60
N GLY A 12 -8.79 6.22 -2.35
CA GLY A 12 -8.22 5.55 -1.19
C GLY A 12 -8.52 4.05 -1.19
N ASP A 13 -9.73 3.66 -1.63
CA ASP A 13 -10.12 2.25 -1.71
C ASP A 13 -9.25 1.47 -2.70
N ARG A 14 -8.81 2.08 -3.81
CA ARG A 14 -7.87 1.45 -4.75
C ARG A 14 -6.50 1.23 -4.14
N VAL A 15 -6.00 2.19 -3.36
CA VAL A 15 -4.74 2.01 -2.62
C VAL A 15 -4.89 0.89 -1.58
N VAL A 16 -6.03 0.85 -0.87
CA VAL A 16 -6.35 -0.20 0.11
C VAL A 16 -6.36 -1.58 -0.54
N GLU A 17 -7.00 -1.73 -1.70
CA GLU A 17 -7.00 -2.98 -2.46
C GLU A 17 -5.57 -3.40 -2.84
N ALA A 18 -4.79 -2.50 -3.44
CA ALA A 18 -3.42 -2.79 -3.84
C ALA A 18 -2.54 -3.21 -2.64
N LEU A 19 -2.70 -2.56 -1.49
CA LEU A 19 -1.94 -2.90 -0.28
C LEU A 19 -2.40 -4.22 0.34
N ARG A 20 -3.71 -4.49 0.43
CA ARG A 20 -4.24 -5.71 1.05
C ARG A 20 -4.01 -6.96 0.20
N ASP A 21 -4.01 -6.82 -1.12
CA ASP A 21 -3.78 -7.94 -2.02
C ASP A 21 -2.32 -8.41 -2.01
N ASN A 22 -1.39 -7.51 -1.64
CA ASN A 22 0.05 -7.76 -1.73
C ASN A 22 0.77 -7.78 -0.37
N PHE A 23 0.20 -7.22 0.69
CA PHE A 23 0.94 -7.05 1.95
C PHE A 23 0.15 -7.54 3.16
N SER A 24 0.89 -8.02 4.17
CA SER A 24 0.32 -8.39 5.45
C SER A 24 -0.15 -7.12 6.18
N THR A 25 -1.21 -7.22 6.96
CA THR A 25 -1.72 -6.10 7.78
C THR A 25 -0.68 -5.57 8.77
N ASN A 26 0.31 -6.39 9.13
CA ASN A 26 1.38 -6.05 10.06
C ASN A 26 2.67 -5.56 9.38
N ASP A 27 2.72 -5.51 8.05
CA ASP A 27 3.87 -4.95 7.34
C ASP A 27 3.98 -3.45 7.68
N ILE A 28 5.21 -2.98 7.90
CA ILE A 28 5.49 -1.62 8.36
C ILE A 28 5.98 -0.76 7.20
N TRP A 29 5.31 0.36 6.99
CA TRP A 29 5.61 1.35 5.97
C TRP A 29 6.18 2.62 6.61
N LEU A 30 7.18 3.19 5.95
CA LEU A 30 7.66 4.53 6.20
C LEU A 30 6.80 5.48 5.38
N LEU A 31 5.92 6.21 6.07
CA LEU A 31 5.05 7.22 5.49
C LEU A 31 5.71 8.60 5.58
N SER A 32 6.07 9.15 4.43
CA SER A 32 6.75 10.45 4.33
C SER A 32 5.79 11.59 4.03
N HIS A 33 4.81 11.35 3.14
CA HIS A 33 3.81 12.34 2.73
C HIS A 33 2.42 11.70 2.59
N LEU A 34 1.39 12.43 3.02
CA LEU A 34 -0.01 12.00 2.90
C LEU A 34 -0.93 13.21 2.77
N ASP A 35 -1.58 13.34 1.62
CA ASP A 35 -2.60 14.34 1.38
C ASP A 35 -3.82 13.78 0.64
N VAL A 36 -5.00 14.17 1.11
CA VAL A 36 -6.30 13.80 0.57
C VAL A 36 -7.27 14.99 0.75
N PRO A 37 -8.32 15.11 -0.09
CA PRO A 37 -9.28 16.19 -0.01
C PRO A 37 -9.95 16.33 1.36
N SER A 38 -10.17 17.57 1.79
CA SER A 38 -10.94 17.85 3.01
C SER A 38 -12.38 17.38 2.84
N GLY A 39 -12.83 16.45 3.70
CA GLY A 39 -14.20 15.94 3.66
C GLY A 39 -14.29 14.42 3.71
N ALA A 40 -13.18 13.71 3.52
CA ALA A 40 -13.11 12.26 3.70
C ALA A 40 -13.58 11.85 5.11
N GLU A 41 -14.29 10.73 5.20
CA GLU A 41 -14.82 10.21 6.47
C GLU A 41 -13.71 9.90 7.48
N SER A 42 -12.49 9.66 7.00
CA SER A 42 -11.27 9.36 7.77
C SER A 42 -10.56 10.60 8.34
N LYS A 43 -11.24 11.74 8.48
CA LYS A 43 -10.68 13.02 8.95
C LYS A 43 -9.89 12.91 10.26
N ALA A 44 -10.35 12.10 11.21
CA ALA A 44 -9.69 11.94 12.52
C ALA A 44 -8.37 11.15 12.41
N THR A 45 -8.39 10.01 11.71
CA THR A 45 -7.21 9.15 11.52
C THR A 45 -6.17 9.86 10.65
N LEU A 46 -6.59 10.49 9.55
CA LEU A 46 -5.72 11.28 8.68
C LEU A 46 -5.12 12.49 9.39
N GLY A 47 -5.93 13.21 10.18
CA GLY A 47 -5.45 14.31 11.02
C GLY A 47 -4.37 13.85 12.00
N HIS A 48 -4.62 12.72 12.66
CA HIS A 48 -3.66 12.15 13.61
C HIS A 48 -2.35 11.69 12.95
N LEU A 49 -2.41 11.08 11.77
CA LEU A 49 -1.21 10.70 11.01
C LEU A 49 -0.42 11.94 10.58
N ARG A 50 -1.09 12.96 10.03
CA ARG A 50 -0.45 14.22 9.62
C ARG A 50 0.24 14.93 10.78
N GLU A 51 -0.40 15.00 11.95
CA GLU A 51 0.20 15.58 13.15
C GLU A 51 1.48 14.85 13.59
N ARG A 52 1.51 13.52 13.42
CA ARG A 52 2.67 12.71 13.79
C ARG A 52 3.82 12.79 12.77
N MET A 53 3.54 13.21 11.54
CA MET A 53 4.52 13.34 10.46
C MET A 53 5.27 14.68 10.45
N VAL A 54 4.90 15.63 11.32
CA VAL A 54 5.34 17.05 11.26
C VAL A 54 6.86 17.28 11.20
N ASN A 55 7.71 16.30 11.53
CA ASN A 55 9.17 16.45 11.41
C ASN A 55 9.94 15.18 11.02
N ARG A 56 9.26 14.08 10.67
CA ARG A 56 9.91 12.82 10.30
C ARG A 56 8.94 11.87 9.61
N PRO A 57 9.44 10.95 8.77
CA PRO A 57 8.65 9.81 8.31
C PRO A 57 8.07 9.05 9.49
N LEU A 58 6.82 8.61 9.34
CA LEU A 58 6.09 7.87 10.34
C LEU A 58 6.08 6.39 9.98
N GLU A 59 6.41 5.52 10.93
CA GLU A 59 6.14 4.09 10.80
C GLU A 59 4.65 3.81 11.02
N VAL A 60 4.01 3.22 10.02
CA VAL A 60 2.59 2.88 10.02
C VAL A 60 2.41 1.46 9.51
N SER A 61 1.51 0.69 10.13
CA SER A 61 1.20 -0.66 9.63
C SER A 61 0.35 -0.59 8.36
N THR A 62 0.39 -1.62 7.51
CA THR A 62 -0.51 -1.75 6.35
C THR A 62 -1.98 -1.61 6.79
N GLY A 63 -2.34 -2.19 7.95
CA GLY A 63 -3.69 -2.07 8.51
C GLY A 63 -4.08 -0.63 8.82
N ASP A 64 -3.26 0.07 9.61
CA ASP A 64 -3.52 1.48 9.98
C ASP A 64 -3.53 2.39 8.75
N LEU A 65 -2.66 2.14 7.77
CA LEU A 65 -2.61 2.88 6.52
C LEU A 65 -3.88 2.66 5.69
N CYS A 66 -4.35 1.41 5.61
CA CYS A 66 -5.60 1.10 4.93
C CYS A 66 -6.79 1.77 5.61
N ASP A 67 -6.85 1.76 6.93
CA ASP A 67 -7.93 2.38 7.69
C ASP A 67 -7.94 3.91 7.53
N ALA A 68 -6.76 4.52 7.37
CA ALA A 68 -6.65 5.96 7.10
C ALA A 68 -7.11 6.34 5.69
N LEU A 69 -6.86 5.48 4.70
CA LEU A 69 -7.18 5.72 3.28
C LEU A 69 -8.59 5.27 2.90
N ALA A 70 -9.18 4.31 3.62
CA ALA A 70 -10.50 3.77 3.33
C ALA A 70 -11.55 4.90 3.22
N GLY A 71 -12.35 4.87 2.15
CA GLY A 71 -13.38 5.87 1.90
C GLY A 71 -12.85 7.26 1.51
N ALA A 72 -11.54 7.45 1.29
CA ALA A 72 -11.03 8.69 0.72
C ALA A 72 -11.42 8.77 -0.77
N PRO A 73 -12.18 9.81 -1.19
CA PRO A 73 -12.66 9.91 -2.56
C PRO A 73 -11.53 10.14 -3.57
N GLN A 74 -10.37 10.62 -3.10
CA GLN A 74 -9.15 10.79 -3.89
C GLN A 74 -7.95 10.83 -2.95
N VAL A 75 -6.81 10.32 -3.42
CA VAL A 75 -5.49 10.49 -2.82
C VAL A 75 -4.72 11.49 -3.66
N TRP A 76 -4.40 12.66 -3.09
CA TRP A 76 -3.65 13.70 -3.81
C TRP A 76 -2.15 13.46 -3.72
N VAL A 77 -1.66 13.12 -2.53
CA VAL A 77 -0.26 12.81 -2.30
C VAL A 77 -0.16 11.59 -1.40
N LEU A 78 0.67 10.63 -1.79
CA LEU A 78 1.05 9.50 -0.95
C LEU A 78 2.48 9.13 -1.26
N ASP A 79 3.34 9.13 -0.24
CA ASP A 79 4.72 8.69 -0.35
C ASP A 79 4.98 7.68 0.76
N ILE A 80 4.98 6.41 0.37
CA ILE A 80 5.21 5.28 1.27
C ILE A 80 6.30 4.36 0.73
N ARG A 81 7.08 3.82 1.67
CA ARG A 81 8.11 2.83 1.38
C ARG A 81 8.09 1.73 2.43
N LEU A 82 8.20 0.47 2.00
CA LEU A 82 8.23 -0.63 2.95
C LEU A 82 9.51 -0.56 3.79
N SER A 83 9.38 -0.64 5.12
CA SER A 83 10.53 -0.51 6.03
C SER A 83 11.51 -1.69 5.88
N SER A 84 11.00 -2.88 5.57
CA SER A 84 11.82 -4.08 5.37
C SER A 84 12.47 -4.19 3.99
N ASP A 85 11.96 -3.45 3.00
CA ASP A 85 12.45 -3.49 1.62
C ASP A 85 12.23 -2.14 0.95
N HIS A 86 13.31 -1.36 0.83
CA HIS A 86 13.25 0.00 0.32
C HIS A 86 12.99 0.08 -1.19
N GLU A 87 13.09 -1.03 -1.91
CA GLU A 87 12.73 -1.11 -3.33
C GLU A 87 11.20 -1.16 -3.52
N VAL A 88 10.45 -1.54 -2.47
CA VAL A 88 8.99 -1.55 -2.49
C VAL A 88 8.46 -0.19 -2.04
N GLN A 89 7.96 0.59 -3.00
CA GLN A 89 7.43 1.93 -2.76
C GLN A 89 6.21 2.24 -3.62
N LEU A 90 5.40 3.17 -3.13
CA LEU A 90 4.28 3.75 -3.86
C LEU A 90 4.33 5.28 -3.68
N TYR A 91 4.45 5.97 -4.80
CA TYR A 91 4.43 7.42 -4.86
C TYR A 91 3.28 7.92 -5.76
N ILE A 92 2.34 8.64 -5.14
CA ILE A 92 1.22 9.32 -5.78
C ILE A 92 1.43 10.82 -5.61
N GLU A 93 1.28 11.57 -6.69
CA GLU A 93 1.29 13.03 -6.70
C GLU A 93 0.21 13.53 -7.67
N ASP A 94 -0.52 14.58 -7.27
CA ASP A 94 -1.66 15.16 -8.00
C ASP A 94 -2.75 14.14 -8.40
N GLY A 95 -2.85 13.03 -7.67
CA GLY A 95 -3.79 11.93 -7.96
C GLY A 95 -3.39 11.02 -9.11
N GLU A 96 -2.15 11.13 -9.61
CA GLU A 96 -1.53 10.21 -10.55
C GLU A 96 -0.41 9.40 -9.87
N VAL A 97 -0.20 8.15 -10.32
CA VAL A 97 0.96 7.37 -9.90
C VAL A 97 2.18 7.89 -10.66
N PHE A 98 3.16 8.40 -9.93
CA PHE A 98 4.40 8.91 -10.51
C PHE A 98 5.52 7.85 -10.46
N GLU A 99 5.62 7.11 -9.36
CA GLU A 99 6.51 5.95 -9.24
C GLU A 99 5.80 4.81 -8.51
N GLU A 100 5.72 3.65 -9.18
CA GLU A 100 5.19 2.42 -8.60
C GLU A 100 6.24 1.33 -8.71
N SER A 101 6.67 0.85 -7.54
CA SER A 101 7.45 -0.37 -7.39
C SER A 101 6.71 -1.32 -6.46
N LEU A 102 5.49 -1.71 -6.82
CA LEU A 102 4.71 -2.66 -6.03
C LEU A 102 4.76 -4.06 -6.64
N ASP A 103 5.18 -5.02 -5.84
CA ASP A 103 4.69 -6.40 -5.87
C ASP A 103 5.08 -7.06 -4.56
N ARG A 104 4.13 -7.67 -3.84
CA ARG A 104 4.50 -8.74 -2.93
C ARG A 104 3.45 -9.84 -2.89
N MET A 105 3.82 -10.99 -3.40
CA MET A 105 3.15 -12.24 -3.09
C MET A 105 4.21 -13.33 -3.06
N VAL A 106 4.64 -13.78 -1.87
CA VAL A 106 5.36 -15.05 -1.72
C VAL A 106 4.32 -16.11 -1.36
N GLY A 107 3.75 -16.69 -2.42
CA GLY A 107 3.04 -17.95 -2.37
C GLY A 107 3.74 -18.98 -3.25
N THR A 108 4.99 -19.38 -2.94
CA THR A 108 5.42 -20.71 -3.36
C THR A 108 4.67 -21.71 -2.51
N GLY A 109 3.49 -22.10 -2.98
CA GLY A 109 2.92 -23.39 -2.65
C GLY A 109 3.89 -24.47 -3.13
N ASN A 110 4.96 -24.71 -2.37
CA ASN A 110 5.73 -25.93 -2.43
C ASN A 110 4.80 -27.05 -1.92
N ILE A 111 4.00 -27.63 -2.81
CA ILE A 111 3.67 -29.04 -2.68
C ILE A 111 4.75 -29.81 -3.41
N ALA A 112 5.84 -30.08 -2.69
CA ALA A 112 6.60 -31.28 -2.94
C ALA A 112 5.62 -32.47 -2.78
N GLY A 113 5.20 -33.03 -3.91
CA GLY A 113 4.45 -34.29 -4.00
C GLY A 113 5.26 -35.29 -4.83
N PRO A 114 5.26 -36.58 -4.47
CA PRO A 114 6.48 -37.37 -4.39
C PRO A 114 6.96 -37.91 -5.74
N THR A 115 8.26 -38.21 -5.73
CA THR A 115 9.02 -39.12 -6.59
C THR A 115 8.17 -40.16 -7.31
N ASP A 116 8.40 -40.26 -8.61
CA ASP A 116 8.20 -41.47 -9.39
C ASP A 116 8.82 -42.69 -8.66
N PRO A 117 8.08 -43.81 -8.59
CA PRO A 117 8.67 -45.03 -9.13
C PRO A 117 7.62 -45.78 -9.95
N GLY A 118 7.60 -45.52 -11.25
CA GLY A 118 6.75 -46.18 -12.24
C GLY A 118 7.52 -47.11 -13.18
N LEU A 119 8.46 -47.91 -12.65
CA LEU A 119 9.09 -49.00 -13.40
C LEU A 119 8.15 -50.20 -13.45
N ARG A 120 7.40 -50.36 -14.56
CA ARG A 120 7.16 -51.63 -15.25
C ARG A 120 6.32 -51.49 -16.51
#